data_AF-A0A5D4MHR1-F1
#
_entry.id   AF-A0A5D4MHR1-F1
#
_cell.length_a   1.000
_cell.length_b   1.000
_cell.length_c   1.000
_cell.angle_alpha   90.00
_cell.angle_beta   90.00
_cell.angle_gamma   90.00
#
_symmetry.space_group_name_H-M   'P 1'
#
loop_
_entity.id
_entity.type
_entity.pdbx_description
1 polymer ?
#
loop_
_entity_poly.entity_id
_entity_poly.type
_entity_poly.pdbx_seq_one_letter_code
_entity_poly.pdbx_strand_id
1 'polypeptide(L)'
;MKAFIGLLRKDYSISRFWFFGWLALLIFFYIVGVSFAAYYDILELSIIIVFMEGLSHLIFMPLILLSMLMIEGKTQLWLYTVQPGWKLLLSKLTVALSYSVLSLLMVDLLGVISLCWQSAEILFLPWKESIFFNIAVTSSAIYFSCWVFFYWTVYYGLGKAPLLKKFRWFILILIFVLYQVIASFVLTLDWFREFTNFWTVKVKGHFFIEVGPENFTSGSEFIHLPLIPFLLYAILAAVLFFAASWILERKVEV
;
A
#
# COMPACT_ATOMS: atom_id res chain seq x y z
N MET A 1 10.98 -25.18 -5.43
CA MET A 1 10.92 -24.01 -6.34
C MET A 1 9.84 -24.13 -7.42
N LYS A 2 9.70 -25.27 -8.13
CA LYS A 2 8.67 -25.46 -9.18
C LYS A 2 7.23 -25.19 -8.71
N ALA A 3 6.87 -25.61 -7.49
CA ALA A 3 5.53 -25.39 -6.93
C ALA A 3 5.20 -23.90 -6.66
N PHE A 4 6.16 -23.13 -6.13
CA PHE A 4 5.97 -21.70 -5.87
C PHE A 4 5.84 -20.90 -7.18
N ILE A 5 6.62 -21.26 -8.20
CA ILE A 5 6.48 -20.67 -9.54
C ILE A 5 5.09 -21.00 -10.13
N GLY A 6 4.58 -22.21 -9.90
CA GLY A 6 3.21 -22.57 -10.27
C GLY A 6 2.15 -21.68 -9.60
N LEU A 7 2.31 -21.41 -8.30
CA LEU A 7 1.44 -20.49 -7.56
C LEU A 7 1.51 -19.07 -8.15
N LEU A 8 2.71 -18.55 -8.41
CA LEU A 8 2.88 -17.23 -9.03
C LEU A 8 2.20 -17.15 -10.39
N ARG A 9 2.40 -18.14 -11.28
CA ARG A 9 1.75 -18.17 -12.60
C ARG A 9 0.22 -18.18 -12.49
N LYS A 10 -0.32 -18.94 -11.54
CA LYS A 10 -1.76 -18.95 -11.23
C LYS A 10 -2.22 -17.57 -10.81
N ASP A 11 -1.57 -16.98 -9.81
CA ASP A 11 -1.97 -15.69 -9.25
C ASP A 11 -1.87 -14.58 -10.31
N TYR A 12 -0.77 -14.51 -11.09
CA TYR A 12 -0.65 -13.59 -12.23
C TYR A 12 -1.80 -13.75 -13.25
N SER A 13 -2.18 -14.98 -13.59
CA SER A 13 -3.25 -15.24 -14.56
C SER A 13 -4.61 -14.73 -14.05
N ILE A 14 -4.88 -14.89 -12.75
CA ILE A 14 -6.12 -14.43 -12.11
C ILE A 14 -6.18 -12.90 -12.05
N SER A 15 -5.07 -12.25 -11.74
CA SER A 15 -5.03 -10.82 -11.45
C SER A 15 -4.73 -9.92 -12.66
N ARG A 16 -4.30 -10.48 -13.81
CA ARG A 16 -3.88 -9.68 -14.98
C ARG A 16 -4.92 -8.68 -15.47
N PHE A 17 -6.20 -9.05 -15.46
CA PHE A 17 -7.26 -8.16 -15.95
C PHE A 17 -7.41 -6.93 -15.05
N TRP A 18 -7.35 -7.13 -13.73
CA TRP A 18 -7.36 -6.03 -12.76
C TRP A 18 -6.14 -5.13 -12.90
N PHE A 19 -4.96 -5.71 -13.16
CA PHE A 19 -3.75 -4.93 -13.40
C PHE A 19 -3.86 -4.05 -14.64
N PHE A 20 -4.29 -4.58 -15.78
CA PHE A 20 -4.48 -3.77 -16.99
C PHE A 20 -5.59 -2.71 -16.82
N GLY A 21 -6.66 -3.04 -16.10
CA GLY A 21 -7.69 -2.08 -15.72
C GLY A 21 -7.12 -0.94 -14.87
N TRP A 22 -6.22 -1.24 -13.93
CA TRP A 22 -5.52 -0.23 -13.13
C TRP A 22 -4.64 0.67 -13.97
N LEU A 23 -3.82 0.11 -14.87
CA LEU A 23 -3.00 0.93 -15.78
C LEU A 23 -3.85 1.83 -16.66
N ALA A 24 -4.98 1.34 -17.17
CA ALA A 24 -5.92 2.14 -17.94
C ALA A 24 -6.52 3.29 -17.12
N LEU A 25 -6.83 3.06 -15.84
CA LEU A 25 -7.31 4.11 -14.93
C LEU A 25 -6.23 5.17 -14.68
N LEU A 26 -4.97 4.78 -14.46
CA LEU A 26 -3.86 5.73 -14.31
C LEU A 26 -3.72 6.61 -15.56
N ILE A 27 -3.69 6.01 -16.76
CA ILE A 27 -3.64 6.81 -18.01
C ILE A 27 -4.85 7.74 -18.12
N PHE A 28 -6.04 7.24 -17.84
CA PHE A 28 -7.26 8.01 -17.97
C PHE A 28 -7.27 9.23 -17.04
N PHE A 29 -6.96 9.05 -15.76
CA PHE A 29 -6.92 10.15 -14.80
C PHE A 29 -5.81 11.14 -15.11
N TYR A 30 -4.65 10.66 -15.56
CA TYR A 30 -3.57 11.52 -16.02
C TYR A 30 -4.00 12.39 -17.20
N ILE A 31 -4.59 11.81 -18.26
CA ILE A 31 -5.04 12.57 -19.44
C ILE A 31 -6.09 13.61 -19.04
N VAL A 32 -7.09 13.22 -18.26
CA VAL A 32 -8.15 14.13 -17.80
C VAL A 32 -7.54 15.27 -16.98
N GLY A 33 -6.63 14.94 -16.06
CA GLY A 33 -6.00 15.89 -15.18
C GLY A 33 -5.08 16.87 -15.92
N VAL A 34 -4.25 16.39 -16.84
CA VAL A 34 -3.38 17.26 -17.67
C VAL A 34 -4.21 18.11 -18.63
N SER A 35 -5.29 17.58 -19.19
CA SER A 35 -6.20 18.37 -20.04
C SER A 35 -6.86 19.50 -19.25
N PHE A 36 -7.26 19.23 -18.00
CA PHE A 36 -7.78 20.24 -17.10
C PHE A 36 -6.72 21.29 -16.74
N ALA A 37 -5.50 20.86 -16.41
CA ALA A 37 -4.36 21.75 -16.13
C ALA A 37 -4.06 22.69 -17.31
N ALA A 38 -4.05 22.15 -18.53
CA ALA A 38 -3.85 22.93 -19.76
C ALA A 38 -5.01 23.89 -20.05
N TYR A 39 -6.25 23.52 -19.73
CA TYR A 39 -7.42 24.40 -19.93
C TYR A 39 -7.38 25.64 -19.03
N TYR A 40 -6.90 25.50 -17.79
CA TYR A 40 -6.81 26.61 -16.82
C TYR A 40 -5.44 27.31 -16.79
N ASP A 41 -4.48 26.88 -17.62
CA ASP A 41 -3.10 27.38 -17.66
C ASP A 41 -2.35 27.24 -16.31
N ILE A 42 -2.66 26.17 -15.55
CA ILE A 42 -2.03 25.84 -14.27
C ILE A 42 -1.25 24.55 -14.45
N LEU A 43 -0.06 24.63 -15.05
CA LEU A 43 0.73 23.44 -15.39
C LEU A 43 1.19 22.68 -14.15
N GLU A 44 1.37 23.33 -12.99
CA GLU A 44 1.75 22.69 -11.71
C GLU A 44 0.77 21.61 -11.26
N LEU A 45 -0.50 21.74 -11.67
CA LEU A 45 -1.54 20.80 -11.33
C LEU A 45 -1.23 19.38 -11.84
N SER A 46 -0.53 19.25 -12.98
CA SER A 46 -0.12 17.95 -13.53
C SER A 46 0.75 17.14 -12.55
N ILE A 47 1.66 17.79 -11.82
CA ILE A 47 2.51 17.13 -10.81
C ILE A 47 1.67 16.67 -9.63
N ILE A 48 0.69 17.47 -9.21
CA ILE A 48 -0.24 17.11 -8.12
C ILE A 48 -1.04 15.86 -8.51
N ILE A 49 -1.50 15.78 -9.77
CA ILE A 49 -2.23 14.61 -10.28
C ILE A 49 -1.35 13.36 -10.23
N VAL A 50 -0.12 13.43 -10.74
CA VAL A 50 0.84 12.31 -10.68
C VAL A 50 1.14 11.91 -9.24
N PHE A 51 1.30 12.87 -8.33
CA PHE A 51 1.51 12.58 -6.91
C PHE A 51 0.32 11.84 -6.29
N MET A 52 -0.92 12.25 -6.62
CA MET A 52 -2.14 11.57 -6.17
C MET A 52 -2.29 10.18 -6.77
N GLU A 53 -1.89 9.99 -8.04
CA GLU A 53 -1.80 8.67 -8.66
C GLU A 53 -0.78 7.78 -7.94
N GLY A 54 0.37 8.32 -7.56
CA GLY A 54 1.33 7.66 -6.70
C GLY A 54 0.71 7.20 -5.39
N LEU A 55 0.02 8.08 -4.66
CA LEU A 55 -0.65 7.75 -3.41
C LEU A 55 -1.77 6.72 -3.55
N SER A 56 -2.44 6.66 -4.70
CA SER A 56 -3.49 5.66 -4.95
C SER A 56 -2.98 4.21 -4.84
N HIS A 57 -1.67 4.00 -4.96
CA HIS A 57 -1.04 2.68 -4.79
C HIS A 57 -1.11 2.15 -3.35
N LEU A 58 -1.34 3.02 -2.35
CA LEU A 58 -1.66 2.63 -0.98
C LEU A 58 -2.89 1.72 -0.91
N ILE A 59 -3.85 1.93 -1.83
CA ILE A 59 -5.11 1.19 -1.90
C ILE A 59 -5.03 0.09 -2.96
N PHE A 60 -4.32 0.32 -4.06
CA PHE A 60 -4.18 -0.64 -5.17
C PHE A 60 -3.72 -2.02 -4.72
N MET A 61 -2.60 -2.10 -4.00
CA MET A 61 -2.00 -3.37 -3.62
C MET A 61 -2.91 -4.18 -2.67
N PRO A 62 -3.50 -3.58 -1.61
CA PRO A 62 -4.54 -4.23 -0.82
C PRO A 62 -5.75 -4.71 -1.65
N LEU A 63 -6.22 -3.92 -2.62
CA LEU A 63 -7.39 -4.26 -3.45
C LEU A 63 -7.12 -5.45 -4.38
N ILE A 64 -5.97 -5.46 -5.07
CA ILE A 64 -5.66 -6.57 -5.98
C ILE A 64 -5.42 -7.87 -5.20
N LEU A 65 -4.87 -7.78 -3.99
CA LEU A 65 -4.79 -8.94 -3.08
C LEU A 65 -6.17 -9.41 -2.66
N LEU A 66 -7.06 -8.49 -2.26
CA LEU A 66 -8.43 -8.83 -1.90
C LEU A 66 -9.16 -9.50 -3.06
N SER A 67 -8.97 -9.04 -4.30
CA SER A 67 -9.59 -9.66 -5.48
C SER A 67 -9.10 -11.10 -5.70
N MET A 68 -7.78 -11.34 -5.60
CA MET A 68 -7.20 -12.69 -5.66
C MET A 68 -7.75 -13.58 -4.53
N LEU A 69 -7.82 -13.06 -3.30
CA LEU A 69 -8.34 -13.77 -2.14
C LEU A 69 -9.83 -14.07 -2.25
N MET A 70 -10.64 -13.17 -2.82
CA MET A 70 -12.08 -13.43 -3.04
C MET A 70 -12.31 -14.57 -4.06
N ILE A 71 -11.50 -14.63 -5.12
CA ILE A 71 -11.58 -15.70 -6.12
C ILE A 71 -11.16 -17.03 -5.50
N GLU A 72 -10.08 -17.03 -4.72
CA GLU A 72 -9.67 -18.21 -3.97
C GLU A 72 -10.75 -18.61 -2.97
N GLY A 73 -11.32 -17.64 -2.25
CA GLY A 73 -12.50 -17.71 -1.38
C GLY A 73 -13.66 -18.51 -1.95
N LYS A 74 -14.03 -18.23 -3.20
CA LYS A 74 -15.14 -18.91 -3.89
C LYS A 74 -14.80 -20.32 -4.34
N THR A 75 -13.55 -20.55 -4.72
CA THR A 75 -13.11 -21.83 -5.31
C THR A 75 -12.57 -22.82 -4.28
N GLN A 76 -12.27 -22.35 -3.05
CA GLN A 76 -11.71 -23.14 -1.95
C GLN A 76 -10.41 -23.89 -2.33
N LEU A 77 -9.71 -23.44 -3.38
CA LEU A 77 -8.52 -24.13 -3.93
C LEU A 77 -7.38 -24.26 -2.92
N TRP A 78 -7.33 -23.38 -1.91
CA TRP A 78 -6.33 -23.45 -0.86
C TRP A 78 -6.51 -24.65 0.07
N LEU A 79 -7.68 -25.27 0.14
CA LEU A 79 -7.90 -26.47 0.95
C LEU A 79 -7.28 -27.73 0.32
N TYR A 80 -7.09 -27.72 -1.00
CA TYR A 80 -6.57 -28.88 -1.75
C TYR A 80 -5.08 -28.77 -2.05
N THR A 81 -4.39 -27.75 -1.51
CA THR A 81 -2.96 -27.54 -1.76
C THR A 81 -2.12 -28.16 -0.65
N VAL A 82 -1.03 -28.82 -1.03
CA VAL A 82 -0.04 -29.36 -0.08
C VAL A 82 0.96 -28.27 0.37
N GLN A 83 0.79 -27.03 -0.11
CA GLN A 83 1.68 -25.93 0.25
C GLN A 83 1.25 -25.28 1.57
N PRO A 84 2.19 -24.91 2.45
CA PRO A 84 1.88 -24.20 3.68
C PRO A 84 1.26 -22.83 3.39
N GLY A 85 0.44 -22.35 4.31
CA GLY A 85 -0.37 -21.14 4.16
C GLY A 85 0.48 -19.90 3.91
N TRP A 86 1.65 -19.81 4.53
CA TRP A 86 2.57 -18.69 4.31
C TRP A 86 3.06 -18.61 2.85
N LYS A 87 3.25 -19.74 2.16
CA LYS A 87 3.64 -19.72 0.73
C LYS A 87 2.50 -19.24 -0.17
N LEU A 88 1.26 -19.54 0.19
CA LEU A 88 0.06 -19.09 -0.54
C LEU A 88 -0.13 -17.57 -0.40
N LEU A 89 0.03 -17.04 0.81
CA LEU A 89 -0.06 -15.60 1.03
C LEU A 89 1.14 -14.87 0.41
N LEU A 90 2.34 -15.46 0.51
CA LEU A 90 3.55 -14.89 -0.08
C LEU A 90 3.48 -14.83 -1.60
N SER A 91 2.90 -15.82 -2.28
CA SER A 91 2.76 -15.77 -3.75
C SER A 91 1.90 -14.59 -4.20
N LYS A 92 0.78 -14.34 -3.51
CA LYS A 92 -0.08 -13.19 -3.76
C LYS A 92 0.61 -11.88 -3.48
N LEU A 93 1.28 -11.78 -2.34
CA LEU A 93 2.04 -10.58 -1.97
C LEU A 93 3.10 -10.28 -3.02
N THR A 94 3.79 -11.31 -3.53
CA THR A 94 4.80 -11.18 -4.59
C THR A 94 4.20 -10.66 -5.90
N VAL A 95 3.05 -11.19 -6.31
CA VAL A 95 2.36 -10.74 -7.54
C VAL A 95 1.82 -9.32 -7.38
N ALA A 96 1.24 -8.98 -6.23
CA ALA A 96 0.75 -7.64 -5.98
C ALA A 96 1.90 -6.62 -5.90
N LEU A 97 3.03 -7.00 -5.29
CA LEU A 97 4.23 -6.17 -5.22
C LEU A 97 4.82 -5.93 -6.61
N SER A 98 4.93 -6.96 -7.45
CA SER A 98 5.47 -6.78 -8.81
C SER A 98 4.60 -5.86 -9.65
N TYR A 99 3.26 -5.99 -9.56
CA TYR A 99 2.34 -5.05 -10.20
C TYR A 99 2.44 -3.64 -9.62
N SER A 100 2.56 -3.49 -8.31
CA SER A 100 2.73 -2.18 -7.67
C SER A 100 4.01 -1.50 -8.15
N VAL A 101 5.12 -2.23 -8.26
CA VAL A 101 6.39 -1.70 -8.79
C VAL A 101 6.23 -1.29 -10.26
N LEU A 102 5.64 -2.14 -11.10
CA LEU A 102 5.46 -1.83 -12.52
C LEU A 102 4.54 -0.62 -12.76
N SER A 103 3.50 -0.48 -11.94
CA SER A 103 2.57 0.66 -12.03
C SER A 103 3.17 1.95 -11.45
N LEU A 104 3.95 1.88 -10.37
CA LEU A 104 4.71 3.04 -9.88
C LEU A 104 5.77 3.50 -10.87
N LEU A 105 6.46 2.60 -11.57
CA LEU A 105 7.38 2.98 -12.65
C LEU A 105 6.66 3.73 -13.79
N MET A 106 5.39 3.39 -14.03
CA MET A 106 4.56 4.12 -14.97
C MET A 106 4.17 5.50 -14.44
N VAL A 107 3.82 5.63 -13.16
CA VAL A 107 3.60 6.92 -12.51
C VAL A 107 4.86 7.80 -12.58
N ASP A 108 6.04 7.23 -12.32
CA ASP A 108 7.31 7.95 -12.47
C ASP A 108 7.50 8.46 -13.90
N LEU A 109 7.18 7.64 -14.91
CA LEU A 109 7.22 8.05 -16.32
C LEU A 109 6.24 9.20 -16.61
N LEU A 110 5.01 9.15 -16.08
CA LEU A 110 4.03 10.23 -16.20
C LEU A 110 4.51 11.51 -15.51
N GLY A 111 5.19 11.37 -14.37
CA GLY A 111 5.86 12.47 -13.67
C GLY A 111 6.97 13.11 -14.49
N VAL A 112 7.81 12.29 -15.14
CA VAL A 112 8.84 12.78 -16.08
C VAL A 112 8.20 13.58 -17.21
N ILE A 113 7.12 13.06 -17.81
CA ILE A 113 6.40 13.73 -18.90
C ILE A 113 5.83 15.09 -18.41
N SER A 114 5.24 15.13 -17.22
CA SER A 114 4.69 16.35 -16.62
C SER A 114 5.77 17.42 -16.40
N LEU A 115 6.93 17.02 -15.86
CA LEU A 115 8.07 17.92 -15.63
C LEU A 115 8.66 18.45 -16.95
N CYS A 116 8.77 17.61 -17.97
CA CYS A 116 9.23 18.03 -19.30
C CYS A 116 8.29 19.06 -19.94
N TRP A 117 6.98 18.98 -19.69
CA TRP A 117 5.99 19.92 -20.21
C TRP A 117 6.15 21.32 -19.60
N GLN A 118 6.45 21.42 -18.30
CA GLN A 118 6.55 22.70 -17.57
C GLN A 118 7.75 23.59 -17.93
N SER A 119 8.69 23.12 -18.76
CA SER A 119 9.87 23.82 -19.30
C SER A 119 11.14 23.96 -18.41
N ALA A 120 12.21 23.40 -18.98
CA ALA A 120 13.68 23.63 -18.92
C ALA A 120 14.48 23.90 -17.63
N GLU A 121 13.96 24.55 -16.58
CA GLU A 121 14.82 24.93 -15.43
C GLU A 121 14.96 23.84 -14.36
N ILE A 122 14.19 22.75 -14.47
CA ILE A 122 14.37 21.55 -13.65
C ILE A 122 15.53 20.75 -14.26
N LEU A 123 16.76 21.24 -14.04
CA LEU A 123 18.00 20.64 -14.56
C LEU A 123 18.27 19.23 -13.97
N PHE A 124 17.55 18.86 -12.91
CA PHE A 124 17.65 17.57 -12.27
C PHE A 124 16.26 17.01 -11.95
N LEU A 125 15.94 15.86 -12.56
CA LEU A 125 14.83 15.04 -12.08
C LEU A 125 15.11 14.66 -10.61
N PRO A 126 14.14 14.83 -9.70
CA PRO A 126 14.28 14.48 -8.29
C PRO A 126 14.15 12.95 -8.09
N TRP A 127 15.07 12.19 -8.71
CA TRP A 127 15.08 10.73 -8.69
C TRP A 127 15.16 10.18 -7.28
N LYS A 128 15.89 10.87 -6.39
CA LYS A 128 16.06 10.47 -5.00
C LYS A 128 14.73 10.55 -4.26
N GLU A 129 14.01 11.65 -4.44
CA GLU A 129 12.70 11.91 -3.84
C GLU A 129 11.65 10.94 -4.38
N SER A 130 11.63 10.67 -5.68
CA SER A 130 10.76 9.64 -6.30
C SER A 130 11.05 8.25 -5.72
N ILE A 131 12.31 7.84 -5.58
CA ILE A 131 12.67 6.55 -4.97
C ILE A 131 12.18 6.47 -3.52
N PHE A 132 12.40 7.51 -2.70
CA PHE A 132 11.92 7.53 -1.31
C PHE A 132 10.40 7.50 -1.24
N PHE A 133 9.72 8.23 -2.12
CA PHE A 133 8.27 8.21 -2.22
C PHE A 133 7.76 6.81 -2.57
N ASN A 134 8.33 6.17 -3.58
CA ASN A 134 7.95 4.81 -4.00
C ASN A 134 8.18 3.78 -2.88
N ILE A 135 9.30 3.89 -2.14
CA ILE A 135 9.57 3.05 -0.97
C ILE A 135 8.52 3.29 0.13
N ALA A 136 8.20 4.55 0.43
CA ALA A 136 7.22 4.91 1.46
C ALA A 136 5.81 4.41 1.11
N VAL A 137 5.38 4.62 -0.14
CA VAL A 137 4.08 4.16 -0.64
C VAL A 137 4.04 2.63 -0.66
N THR A 138 5.06 1.97 -1.21
CA THR A 138 5.10 0.50 -1.30
C THR A 138 5.13 -0.15 0.08
N SER A 139 5.95 0.35 1.01
CA SER A 139 6.00 -0.18 2.39
C SER A 139 4.67 -0.01 3.12
N SER A 140 4.02 1.14 2.97
CA SER A 140 2.68 1.38 3.52
C SER A 140 1.62 0.49 2.88
N ALA A 141 1.69 0.27 1.57
CA ALA A 141 0.79 -0.63 0.85
C ALA A 141 0.96 -2.09 1.27
N ILE A 142 2.19 -2.55 1.52
CA ILE A 142 2.49 -3.87 2.10
C ILE A 142 1.87 -4.00 3.50
N TYR A 143 2.01 -2.96 4.33
CA TYR A 143 1.40 -2.95 5.66
C TYR A 143 -0.13 -3.12 5.61
N PHE A 144 -0.82 -2.34 4.77
CA PHE A 144 -2.27 -2.50 4.58
C PHE A 144 -2.65 -3.85 3.95
N SER A 145 -1.78 -4.39 3.10
CA SER A 145 -1.95 -5.72 2.51
C SER A 145 -1.93 -6.83 3.56
N CYS A 146 -1.06 -6.74 4.57
CA CYS A 146 -1.05 -7.67 5.69
C CYS A 146 -2.35 -7.59 6.52
N TRP A 147 -2.90 -6.39 6.70
CA TRP A 147 -4.23 -6.24 7.31
C TRP A 147 -5.33 -6.92 6.49
N VAL A 148 -5.30 -6.78 5.16
CA VAL A 148 -6.25 -7.48 4.27
C VAL A 148 -6.13 -8.99 4.43
N PHE A 149 -4.92 -9.55 4.45
CA PHE A 149 -4.73 -10.99 4.69
C PHE A 149 -5.31 -11.40 6.04
N PHE A 150 -5.02 -10.66 7.10
CA PHE A 150 -5.50 -10.97 8.44
C PHE A 150 -7.03 -10.91 8.51
N TYR A 151 -7.66 -9.83 8.06
CA TYR A 151 -9.12 -9.72 8.08
C TYR A 151 -9.81 -10.76 7.20
N TRP A 152 -9.26 -11.03 6.02
CA TRP A 152 -9.82 -12.04 5.12
C TRP A 152 -9.74 -13.44 5.74
N THR A 153 -8.60 -13.81 6.32
CA THR A 153 -8.43 -15.13 6.97
C THR A 153 -9.29 -15.26 8.22
N VAL A 154 -9.45 -14.20 9.02
CA VAL A 154 -10.39 -14.18 10.16
C VAL A 154 -11.84 -14.34 9.67
N TYR A 155 -12.24 -13.61 8.63
CA TYR A 155 -13.59 -13.69 8.07
C TYR A 155 -13.96 -15.10 7.59
N TYR A 156 -13.10 -15.71 6.78
CA TYR A 156 -13.27 -17.09 6.33
C TYR A 156 -13.07 -18.08 7.46
N GLY A 157 -12.28 -17.73 8.48
CA GLY A 157 -12.10 -18.54 9.67
C GLY A 157 -13.38 -18.68 10.48
N LEU A 158 -14.04 -17.57 10.78
CA LEU A 158 -15.33 -17.52 11.47
C LEU A 158 -16.45 -18.21 10.66
N GLY A 159 -16.23 -18.35 9.34
CA GLY A 159 -16.64 -19.48 8.49
C GLY A 159 -17.39 -20.63 9.15
N LYS A 160 -16.61 -21.42 9.90
CA LYS A 160 -16.91 -22.78 10.34
C LYS A 160 -17.76 -22.83 11.62
N ALA A 161 -17.85 -21.75 12.39
CA ALA A 161 -18.62 -21.72 13.64
C ALA A 161 -20.04 -21.18 13.39
N PRO A 162 -21.10 -21.99 13.55
CA PRO A 162 -22.47 -21.61 13.16
C PRO A 162 -23.01 -20.39 13.94
N LEU A 163 -22.62 -20.22 15.21
CA LEU A 163 -22.99 -19.06 16.04
C LEU A 163 -22.23 -17.79 15.62
N LEU A 164 -20.92 -17.90 15.39
CA LEU A 164 -20.06 -16.75 15.03
C LEU A 164 -20.23 -16.31 13.58
N LYS A 165 -20.80 -17.17 12.71
CA LYS A 165 -21.08 -16.86 11.30
C LYS A 165 -22.00 -15.63 11.13
N LYS A 166 -22.94 -15.41 12.04
CA LYS A 166 -23.85 -14.24 11.98
C LYS A 166 -23.17 -12.93 12.40
N PHE A 167 -22.11 -13.00 13.20
CA PHE A 167 -21.43 -11.84 13.78
C PHE A 167 -20.06 -11.54 13.15
N ARG A 168 -19.75 -12.11 11.98
CA ARG A 168 -18.42 -11.96 11.34
C ARG A 168 -18.01 -10.51 11.18
N TRP A 169 -18.90 -9.68 10.62
CA TRP A 169 -18.63 -8.25 10.42
C TRP A 169 -18.45 -7.51 11.74
N PHE A 170 -19.24 -7.83 12.76
CA PHE A 170 -19.09 -7.25 14.09
C PHE A 170 -17.72 -7.59 14.71
N ILE A 171 -17.26 -8.83 14.57
CA ILE A 171 -15.94 -9.25 15.07
C ILE A 171 -14.81 -8.52 14.35
N LEU A 172 -14.89 -8.35 13.03
CA LEU A 172 -13.87 -7.60 12.27
C LEU A 172 -13.82 -6.12 12.72
N ILE A 173 -14.97 -5.48 12.88
CA ILE A 173 -15.07 -4.11 13.38
C ILE A 173 -14.52 -4.02 14.80
N LEU A 174 -14.86 -4.97 15.67
CA LEU A 174 -14.36 -5.00 17.04
C LEU A 174 -12.84 -5.11 17.08
N ILE A 175 -12.23 -5.96 16.26
CA ILE A 175 -10.77 -6.06 16.15
C ILE A 175 -10.16 -4.73 15.74
N PHE A 176 -10.74 -4.06 14.74
CA PHE A 176 -10.25 -2.75 14.29
C PHE A 176 -10.36 -1.70 15.41
N VAL A 177 -11.50 -1.61 16.09
CA VAL A 177 -11.72 -0.67 17.19
C VAL A 177 -10.76 -0.94 18.34
N LEU A 178 -10.61 -2.19 18.76
CA LEU A 178 -9.67 -2.57 19.82
C LEU A 178 -8.23 -2.22 19.45
N TYR A 179 -7.83 -2.50 18.20
CA TYR A 179 -6.52 -2.10 17.70
C TYR A 179 -6.32 -0.58 17.79
N GLN A 180 -7.30 0.22 17.36
CA GLN A 180 -7.18 1.67 17.40
C GLN A 180 -7.16 2.24 18.83
N VAL A 181 -7.96 1.66 19.73
CA VAL A 181 -7.95 2.05 21.16
C VAL A 181 -6.59 1.74 21.78
N ILE A 182 -6.06 0.53 21.56
CA ILE A 182 -4.74 0.13 22.06
C ILE A 182 -3.64 1.02 21.47
N ALA A 183 -3.64 1.22 20.15
CA ALA A 183 -2.65 2.06 19.49
C ALA A 183 -2.68 3.51 20.03
N SER A 184 -3.88 4.08 20.19
CA SER A 184 -4.06 5.42 20.74
C SER A 184 -3.56 5.50 22.18
N PHE A 185 -3.90 4.52 23.02
CA PHE A 185 -3.45 4.46 24.40
C PHE A 185 -1.92 4.35 24.49
N VAL A 186 -1.30 3.51 23.66
CA VAL A 186 0.17 3.37 23.62
C VAL A 186 0.84 4.69 23.21
N LEU A 187 0.27 5.43 22.25
CA LEU A 187 0.78 6.73 21.82
C LEU A 187 0.65 7.83 22.89
N THR A 188 -0.19 7.65 23.90
CA THR A 188 -0.27 8.58 25.05
C THR A 188 0.75 8.30 26.15
N LEU A 189 1.43 7.16 26.13
CA LEU A 189 2.44 6.82 27.14
C LEU A 189 3.73 7.61 26.87
N ASP A 190 4.20 8.36 27.86
CA ASP A 190 5.38 9.23 27.73
C ASP A 190 6.64 8.44 27.36
N TRP A 191 6.87 7.29 28.01
CA TRP A 191 8.00 6.40 27.69
C TRP A 191 7.97 5.92 26.23
N PHE A 192 6.78 5.72 25.65
CA PHE A 192 6.64 5.27 24.27
C PHE A 192 6.94 6.41 23.30
N ARG A 193 6.51 7.64 23.61
CA ARG A 193 6.86 8.84 22.83
C ARG A 193 8.37 9.06 22.82
N GLU A 194 9.00 9.01 23.98
CA GLU A 194 10.45 9.12 24.11
C GLU A 194 11.16 8.00 23.34
N PHE A 195 10.69 6.75 23.48
CA PHE A 195 11.22 5.61 22.73
C PHE A 195 11.11 5.83 21.22
N THR A 196 9.96 6.25 20.70
CA THR A 196 9.79 6.49 19.25
C THR A 196 10.66 7.61 18.71
N ASN A 197 10.98 8.61 19.54
CA ASN A 197 11.81 9.76 19.17
C ASN A 197 13.32 9.53 19.41
N PHE A 198 13.71 8.40 20.00
CA PHE A 198 15.10 8.08 20.29
C PHE A 198 15.97 8.01 19.02
N TRP A 199 15.41 7.48 17.93
CA TRP A 199 16.12 7.35 16.66
C TRP A 199 15.43 8.17 15.56
N THR A 200 15.99 9.34 15.28
CA THR A 200 15.52 10.24 14.21
C THR A 200 16.60 10.42 13.13
N VAL A 201 16.15 10.60 11.89
CA VAL A 201 17.02 10.97 10.76
C VAL A 201 16.57 12.33 10.23
N LYS A 202 17.54 13.20 9.93
CA LYS A 202 17.26 14.49 9.29
C LYS A 202 16.96 14.25 7.82
N VAL A 203 15.73 14.53 7.40
CA VAL A 203 15.29 14.44 6.01
C VAL A 203 14.88 15.82 5.55
N LYS A 204 15.31 16.24 4.35
CA LYS A 204 14.74 17.44 3.70
C LYS A 204 13.30 17.12 3.37
N GLY A 205 12.34 17.66 4.11
CA GLY A 205 10.96 17.14 4.10
C GLY A 205 9.89 18.20 4.12
N HIS A 206 10.17 19.42 4.60
CA HIS A 206 9.16 20.46 4.64
C HIS A 206 9.25 21.31 3.37
N PHE A 207 8.57 20.90 2.30
CA PHE A 207 8.23 21.83 1.22
C PHE A 207 7.14 22.75 1.75
N PHE A 208 7.52 23.95 2.17
CA PHE A 208 6.55 24.98 2.47
C PHE A 208 6.38 25.89 1.26
N ILE A 209 5.13 26.23 0.99
CA ILE A 209 4.75 27.26 0.03
C ILE A 209 4.07 28.33 0.89
N GLU A 210 4.80 29.39 1.21
CA GLU A 210 4.22 30.57 1.85
C GLU A 210 3.80 31.56 0.76
N VAL A 211 2.49 31.82 0.69
CA VAL A 211 1.91 32.80 -0.23
C VAL A 211 1.66 34.08 0.55
N GLY A 212 2.55 35.05 0.39
CA GLY A 212 2.36 36.42 0.88
C GLY A 212 1.68 37.31 -0.17
N PRO A 213 1.25 38.53 0.20
CA PRO A 213 0.63 39.48 -0.73
C PRO A 213 1.52 39.88 -1.92
N GLU A 214 2.85 39.79 -1.76
CA GLU A 214 3.82 40.24 -2.77
C GLU A 214 4.97 39.25 -3.04
N ASN A 215 5.07 38.15 -2.28
CA ASN A 215 6.19 37.19 -2.40
C ASN A 215 5.70 35.75 -2.37
N PHE A 216 6.24 34.95 -3.30
CA PHE A 216 6.16 33.49 -3.31
C PHE A 216 7.49 32.95 -2.76
N THR A 217 7.51 32.48 -1.52
CA THR A 217 8.70 31.85 -0.94
C THR A 217 8.49 30.35 -0.80
N SER A 218 9.25 29.60 -1.59
CA SER A 218 9.38 28.15 -1.45
C SER A 218 10.74 27.82 -0.84
N GLY A 219 10.73 26.93 0.15
CA GLY A 219 11.94 26.47 0.83
C GLY A 219 11.82 25.02 1.27
N SER A 220 12.94 24.42 1.66
CA SER A 220 12.99 23.07 2.21
C SER A 220 13.64 23.08 3.58
N GLU A 221 12.87 22.78 4.63
CA GLU A 221 13.43 22.58 5.98
C GLU A 221 13.71 21.09 6.25
N PHE A 222 14.73 20.85 7.06
CA PHE A 222 15.05 19.52 7.56
C PHE A 222 14.08 19.14 8.68
N ILE A 223 13.32 18.07 8.48
CA ILE A 223 12.46 17.47 9.50
C ILE A 223 13.22 16.30 10.13
N HIS A 224 13.11 16.17 11.45
CA HIS A 224 13.56 14.99 12.19
C HIS A 224 12.50 13.89 12.08
N LEU A 225 12.73 12.91 11.21
CA LEU A 225 11.80 11.82 10.97
C LEU A 225 12.16 10.63 11.88
N PRO A 226 11.28 10.22 12.81
CA PRO A 226 11.52 9.08 13.68
C PRO A 226 11.42 7.76 12.90
N LEU A 227 12.46 6.92 12.97
CA LEU A 227 12.52 5.64 12.23
C LEU A 227 11.84 4.48 12.98
N ILE A 228 11.77 4.57 14.31
CA ILE A 228 11.22 3.50 15.17
C ILE A 228 9.77 3.16 14.82
N PRO A 229 8.87 4.13 14.56
CA PRO A 229 7.50 3.83 14.10
C PRO A 229 7.47 2.92 12.86
N PHE A 230 8.33 3.16 11.86
CA PHE A 230 8.39 2.33 10.65
C PHE A 230 8.80 0.88 10.96
N LEU A 231 9.75 0.68 11.88
CA LEU A 231 10.14 -0.65 12.35
C LEU A 231 9.01 -1.35 13.08
N LEU A 232 8.30 -0.64 13.97
CA LEU A 232 7.14 -1.20 14.68
C LEU A 232 6.02 -1.61 13.72
N TYR A 233 5.73 -0.80 12.69
CA TYR A 233 4.77 -1.16 11.66
C TYR A 233 5.22 -2.37 10.82
N ALA A 234 6.52 -2.49 10.52
CA ALA A 234 7.06 -3.66 9.85
C ALA A 234 6.93 -4.94 10.69
N ILE A 235 7.22 -4.85 11.99
CA ILE A 235 7.02 -5.96 12.95
C ILE A 235 5.54 -6.34 13.01
N LEU A 236 4.63 -5.35 13.11
CA LEU A 236 3.20 -5.59 13.13
C LEU A 236 2.72 -6.24 11.82
N ALA A 237 3.19 -5.79 10.66
CA ALA A 237 2.88 -6.41 9.37
C ALA A 237 3.34 -7.87 9.33
N ALA A 238 4.53 -8.19 9.85
CA ALA A 238 5.02 -9.56 9.93
C ALA A 238 4.15 -10.42 10.86
N VAL A 239 3.78 -9.92 12.04
CA VAL A 239 2.89 -10.60 12.98
C VAL A 239 1.53 -10.88 12.34
N LEU A 240 0.93 -9.90 11.67
CA LEU A 240 -0.35 -10.07 10.95
C LEU A 240 -0.24 -11.10 9.84
N PHE A 241 0.86 -11.09 9.07
CA PHE A 241 1.10 -12.06 8.00
C PHE A 241 1.23 -13.50 8.53
N PHE A 242 2.02 -13.69 9.60
CA PHE A 242 2.17 -15.02 10.22
C PHE A 242 0.88 -15.47 10.90
N ALA A 243 0.16 -14.57 11.58
CA ALA A 243 -1.15 -14.88 12.16
C ALA A 243 -2.15 -15.29 11.08
N ALA A 244 -2.22 -14.58 9.95
CA ALA A 244 -3.06 -14.93 8.82
C ALA A 244 -2.69 -16.31 8.25
N SER A 245 -1.39 -16.57 8.06
CA SER A 245 -0.88 -17.86 7.57
C SER A 245 -1.27 -19.02 8.49
N TRP A 246 -1.14 -18.82 9.80
CA TRP A 246 -1.47 -19.81 10.81
C TRP A 246 -2.98 -20.11 10.90
N ILE A 247 -3.82 -19.07 10.84
CA ILE A 247 -5.29 -19.22 10.79
C ILE A 247 -5.71 -20.01 9.55
N LEU A 248 -5.03 -19.79 8.41
CA LEU A 248 -5.29 -20.48 7.15
C LEU A 248 -4.94 -21.97 7.26
N GLU A 249 -3.76 -22.31 7.80
CA GLU A 249 -3.28 -23.69 7.94
C GLU A 249 -4.15 -24.56 8.86
N ARG A 250 -4.51 -24.05 10.05
CA ARG A 250 -5.37 -24.78 11.01
C ARG A 250 -6.78 -25.10 10.50
N LYS A 251 -7.15 -24.61 9.31
CA LYS A 251 -8.44 -24.87 8.68
C LYS A 251 -8.37 -25.79 7.46
N VAL A 252 -7.17 -26.22 7.07
CA VAL A 252 -6.94 -27.24 6.03
C VAL A 252 -7.05 -28.67 6.61
N GLU A 253 -6.89 -28.83 7.92
CA GLU A 253 -7.17 -30.10 8.60
C GLU A 253 -8.69 -30.33 8.66
N VAL A 254 -9.19 -31.15 7.74
CA VAL A 254 -10.46 -31.89 7.83
C VAL A 254 -10.11 -33.35 8.09
#